data_AF-A0A892I679-F1
#
_entry.id   AF-A0A892I679-F1
#
_cell.length_a   1.000
_cell.length_b   1.000
_cell.length_c   1.000
_cell.angle_alpha   90.00
_cell.angle_beta   90.00
_cell.angle_gamma   90.00
#
_symmetry.space_group_name_H-M   'P 1'
#
loop_
_entity.id
_entity.type
_entity.pdbx_description
1 polymer ?
#
loop_
_entity_poly.entity_id
_entity_poly.type
_entity_poly.pdbx_seq_one_letter_code
_entity_poly.pdbx_strand_id
1 'polypeptide(L)'
;MGINNFKPFAAAGGANVMSQADYEALAALLTGFQSGTAQSQQLNKVWRQSSIMSAVLAQFIVDLTGQDAIDDGTTATLLANLKTAVQVQSAAVVGQARNLTMSVMSASSTATLTADEIIVGAALGGQKYVLKQFSKTINLASTGLGGMDTGSAPASGFVALYAIYNPATQTAALLATNAATKQGNVYGGANMPAGYTASALVAVWPTNASGQFAIGALNDRTFYMVRLAALNTAVSAPTLTPVNLAALVPVNAREVFGDISGATTGGTSATIQLAIGANSSNIGGINPTYSSVGQVYYKIPMVTPQTAWYIVSTTSGTVSFQINVAGYTF
;
A
#
# COMPACT_ATOMS: atom_id res chain seq x y z
N MET A 1 -19.92 21.53 -9.37
CA MET A 1 -18.74 22.37 -9.67
C MET A 1 -18.65 23.35 -8.52
N GLY A 2 -17.52 23.40 -7.81
CA GLY A 2 -17.39 24.28 -6.65
C GLY A 2 -17.43 25.77 -7.03
N ILE A 3 -17.79 26.62 -6.08
CA ILE A 3 -17.91 28.06 -6.24
C ILE A 3 -16.67 28.75 -5.67
N ASN A 4 -16.08 29.66 -6.45
CA ASN A 4 -15.02 30.56 -6.00
C ASN A 4 -15.61 31.96 -5.69
N ASN A 5 -15.65 32.37 -4.42
CA ASN A 5 -16.11 33.70 -4.01
C ASN A 5 -15.02 34.78 -4.08
N PHE A 6 -13.73 34.39 -4.08
CA PHE A 6 -12.62 35.33 -4.12
C PHE A 6 -12.42 35.85 -5.55
N LYS A 7 -12.68 37.15 -5.76
CA LYS A 7 -12.64 37.77 -7.08
C LYS A 7 -11.40 38.66 -7.27
N PRO A 8 -10.75 38.60 -8.43
CA PRO A 8 -9.74 39.58 -8.80
C PRO A 8 -10.34 41.00 -8.83
N PHE A 9 -9.77 41.91 -8.05
CA PHE A 9 -10.17 43.32 -8.03
C PHE A 9 -9.42 44.11 -9.10
N ALA A 10 -10.14 45.01 -9.78
CA ALA A 10 -9.61 45.86 -10.83
C ALA A 10 -8.90 45.10 -11.97
N ALA A 11 -9.20 43.83 -12.27
CA ALA A 11 -8.43 43.05 -13.26
C ALA A 11 -8.70 43.41 -14.74
N ALA A 12 -9.76 44.17 -15.03
CA ALA A 12 -10.15 44.53 -16.39
C ALA A 12 -9.17 45.50 -17.06
N GLY A 13 -9.09 45.44 -18.40
CA GLY A 13 -8.37 46.43 -19.20
C GLY A 13 -8.91 47.85 -18.96
N GLY A 14 -8.01 48.84 -18.85
CA GLY A 14 -8.38 50.23 -18.60
C GLY A 14 -8.73 50.55 -17.14
N ALA A 15 -8.65 49.60 -16.20
CA ALA A 15 -8.85 49.89 -14.79
C ALA A 15 -7.75 50.84 -14.26
N ASN A 16 -8.17 51.79 -13.41
CA ASN A 16 -7.34 52.85 -12.81
C ASN A 16 -6.28 52.28 -11.85
N VAL A 17 -5.18 51.77 -12.40
CA VAL A 17 -4.14 51.05 -11.67
C VAL A 17 -2.76 51.48 -12.17
N MET A 18 -1.86 51.74 -11.22
CA MET A 18 -0.48 52.09 -11.48
C MET A 18 0.24 51.03 -12.34
N SER A 19 1.18 51.47 -13.19
CA SER A 19 2.00 50.56 -14.00
C SER A 19 2.84 49.61 -13.11
N GLN A 20 3.32 48.51 -13.67
CA GLN A 20 4.20 47.62 -12.89
C GLN A 20 5.53 48.29 -12.54
N ALA A 21 6.14 49.00 -13.51
CA ALA A 21 7.42 49.68 -13.32
C ALA A 21 7.34 50.77 -12.23
N ASP A 22 6.29 51.60 -12.24
CA ASP A 22 6.13 52.64 -11.22
C ASP A 22 5.87 52.06 -9.83
N TYR A 23 5.16 50.93 -9.77
CA TYR A 23 4.90 50.24 -8.50
C TYR A 23 6.17 49.63 -7.90
N GLU A 24 7.01 49.00 -8.71
CA GLU A 24 8.30 48.45 -8.27
C GLU A 24 9.26 49.52 -7.77
N ALA A 25 9.17 50.75 -8.30
CA ALA A 25 9.93 51.91 -7.85
C ALA A 25 9.29 52.65 -6.65
N LEU A 26 8.09 52.27 -6.21
CA LEU A 26 7.33 53.00 -5.19
C LEU A 26 7.95 52.80 -3.80
N ALA A 27 8.41 53.88 -3.16
CA ALA A 27 8.99 53.84 -1.81
C ALA A 27 8.03 53.27 -0.74
N ALA A 28 6.72 53.36 -0.96
CA ALA A 28 5.70 52.80 -0.08
C ALA A 28 5.71 51.25 -0.05
N LEU A 29 6.37 50.56 -1.00
CA LEU A 29 6.60 49.11 -0.89
C LEU A 29 7.39 48.74 0.37
N LEU A 30 8.31 49.62 0.81
CA LEU A 30 9.15 49.38 1.99
C LEU A 30 8.46 49.82 3.29
N THR A 31 7.77 50.96 3.24
CA THR A 31 7.30 51.67 4.46
C THR A 31 5.78 51.65 4.63
N GLY A 32 5.04 51.17 3.63
CA GLY A 32 3.59 51.37 3.53
C GLY A 32 3.22 52.82 3.18
N PHE A 33 1.94 53.05 2.86
CA PHE A 33 1.44 54.42 2.64
C PHE A 33 1.45 55.20 3.96
N GLN A 34 2.10 56.37 3.94
CA GLN A 34 2.15 57.32 5.05
C GLN A 34 0.98 58.30 4.99
N SER A 35 0.82 59.15 6.01
CA SER A 35 -0.22 60.19 6.03
C SER A 35 -0.11 61.11 4.80
N GLY A 36 -1.22 61.32 4.09
CA GLY A 36 -1.27 62.16 2.90
C GLY A 36 -2.43 61.80 1.99
N THR A 37 -2.41 62.32 0.76
CA THR A 37 -3.44 62.03 -0.25
C THR A 37 -3.33 60.59 -0.74
N ALA A 38 -4.38 59.80 -0.55
CA ALA A 38 -4.44 58.43 -1.04
C ALA A 38 -4.64 58.39 -2.57
N GLN A 39 -3.60 57.98 -3.30
CA GLN A 39 -3.70 57.83 -4.75
C GLN A 39 -4.40 56.53 -5.12
N SER A 40 -5.60 56.63 -5.70
CA SER A 40 -6.44 55.47 -6.04
C SER A 40 -5.74 54.47 -6.97
N GLN A 41 -4.87 54.92 -7.88
CA GLN A 41 -4.07 54.04 -8.75
C GLN A 41 -3.09 53.16 -7.97
N GLN A 42 -2.49 53.70 -6.91
CA GLN A 42 -1.56 52.97 -6.03
C GLN A 42 -2.31 51.97 -5.15
N LEU A 43 -3.43 52.40 -4.56
CA LEU A 43 -4.29 51.52 -3.75
C LEU A 43 -4.86 50.36 -4.59
N ASN A 44 -5.42 50.67 -5.76
CA ASN A 44 -5.95 49.64 -6.66
C ASN A 44 -4.86 48.66 -7.11
N LYS A 45 -3.59 49.07 -7.19
CA LYS A 45 -2.46 48.17 -7.52
C LYS A 45 -2.21 47.16 -6.41
N VAL A 46 -2.18 47.60 -5.15
CA VAL A 46 -2.02 46.72 -3.98
C VAL A 46 -3.20 45.76 -3.86
N TRP A 47 -4.43 46.27 -4.00
CA TRP A 47 -5.64 45.45 -3.96
C TRP A 47 -5.69 44.45 -5.11
N ARG A 48 -5.30 44.85 -6.33
CA ARG A 48 -5.23 43.94 -7.48
C ARG A 48 -4.24 42.80 -7.25
N GLN A 49 -3.00 43.08 -6.81
CA GLN A 49 -2.02 42.00 -6.55
C GLN A 49 -2.51 41.02 -5.49
N SER A 50 -3.08 41.54 -4.39
CA SER A 50 -3.58 40.72 -3.29
C SER A 50 -4.78 39.87 -3.71
N SER A 51 -5.78 40.47 -4.35
CA SER A 51 -7.01 39.80 -4.78
C SER A 51 -6.80 38.78 -5.90
N ILE A 52 -5.84 39.00 -6.80
CA ILE A 52 -5.44 38.00 -7.80
C ILE A 52 -4.90 36.75 -7.11
N MET A 53 -3.97 36.89 -6.17
CA MET A 53 -3.42 35.73 -5.44
C MET A 53 -4.51 34.98 -4.66
N SER A 54 -5.40 35.70 -3.98
CA SER A 54 -6.55 35.09 -3.29
C SER A 54 -7.47 34.32 -4.24
N ALA A 55 -7.81 34.91 -5.39
CA ALA A 55 -8.67 34.27 -6.39
C ALA A 55 -8.02 33.02 -7.00
N VAL A 56 -6.71 33.04 -7.24
CA VAL A 56 -5.94 31.89 -7.76
C VAL A 56 -5.92 30.75 -6.75
N LEU A 57 -5.64 31.02 -5.47
CA LEU A 57 -5.66 30.00 -4.42
C LEU A 57 -7.05 29.41 -4.22
N ALA A 58 -8.08 30.25 -4.25
CA ALA A 58 -9.47 29.80 -4.17
C ALA A 58 -9.87 28.95 -5.39
N GLN A 59 -9.40 29.30 -6.59
CA GLN A 59 -9.65 28.48 -7.78
C GLN A 59 -8.91 27.15 -7.72
N PHE A 60 -7.66 27.14 -7.24
CA PHE A 60 -6.90 25.90 -7.01
C PHE A 60 -7.64 24.94 -6.06
N ILE A 61 -8.29 25.46 -5.02
CA ILE A 61 -9.17 24.68 -4.15
C ILE A 61 -10.33 24.06 -4.93
N VAL A 62 -11.07 24.89 -5.67
CA VAL A 62 -12.26 24.46 -6.43
C VAL A 62 -11.89 23.39 -7.45
N ASP A 63 -10.80 23.58 -8.18
CA ASP A 63 -10.38 22.70 -9.27
C ASP A 63 -9.94 21.33 -8.75
N LEU A 64 -9.18 21.27 -7.65
CA LEU A 64 -8.63 20.01 -7.15
C LEU A 64 -9.53 19.26 -6.19
N THR A 65 -10.49 19.94 -5.54
CA THR A 65 -11.34 19.31 -4.53
C THR A 65 -12.82 19.23 -4.94
N GLY A 66 -13.24 20.06 -5.89
CA GLY A 66 -14.66 20.24 -6.22
C GLY A 66 -15.47 20.99 -5.16
N GLN A 67 -14.84 21.39 -4.04
CA GLN A 67 -15.48 22.10 -2.92
C GLN A 67 -15.45 23.62 -3.12
N ASP A 68 -16.39 24.30 -2.45
CA ASP A 68 -16.47 25.76 -2.49
C ASP A 68 -15.32 26.44 -1.73
N ALA A 69 -14.88 27.58 -2.26
CA ALA A 69 -14.03 28.55 -1.59
C ALA A 69 -14.88 29.79 -1.27
N ILE A 70 -15.55 29.74 -0.11
CA ILE A 70 -16.53 30.74 0.35
C ILE A 70 -15.82 31.87 1.10
N ASP A 71 -16.25 33.10 0.84
CA ASP A 71 -15.81 34.31 1.55
C ASP A 71 -16.87 34.72 2.58
N ASP A 72 -16.96 33.98 3.69
CA ASP A 72 -17.89 34.22 4.81
C ASP A 72 -17.18 34.75 6.07
N GLY A 73 -15.91 35.12 5.94
CA GLY A 73 -15.05 35.55 7.04
C GLY A 73 -14.50 34.41 7.92
N THR A 74 -14.83 33.15 7.65
CA THR A 74 -14.27 31.99 8.37
C THR A 74 -13.11 31.35 7.61
N THR A 75 -12.03 31.00 8.30
CA THR A 75 -10.81 30.46 7.66
C THR A 75 -10.67 28.95 7.78
N ALA A 76 -11.42 28.32 8.68
CA ALA A 76 -11.26 26.90 9.00
C ALA A 76 -11.59 26.00 7.79
N THR A 77 -12.75 26.20 7.16
CA THR A 77 -13.18 25.44 5.98
C THR A 77 -12.27 25.71 4.78
N LEU A 78 -11.91 26.97 4.54
CA LEU A 78 -11.03 27.35 3.44
C LEU A 78 -9.64 26.71 3.59
N LEU A 79 -9.08 26.72 4.81
CA LEU A 79 -7.80 26.07 5.11
C LEU A 79 -7.89 24.54 4.96
N ALA A 80 -8.98 23.93 5.40
CA ALA A 80 -9.19 22.49 5.23
C ALA A 80 -9.22 22.11 3.74
N ASN A 81 -9.97 22.87 2.93
CA ASN A 81 -10.06 22.64 1.50
C ASN A 81 -8.72 22.90 0.78
N LEU A 82 -7.95 23.92 1.20
CA LEU A 82 -6.61 24.16 0.67
C LEU A 82 -5.64 23.01 0.95
N LYS A 83 -5.67 22.47 2.18
CA LYS A 83 -4.86 21.29 2.54
C LYS A 83 -5.23 20.08 1.67
N THR A 84 -6.52 19.86 1.42
CA THR A 84 -7.00 18.81 0.52
C THR A 84 -6.49 19.02 -0.91
N ALA A 85 -6.60 20.23 -1.46
CA ALA A 85 -6.13 20.54 -2.81
C ALA A 85 -4.63 20.22 -2.97
N VAL A 86 -3.79 20.67 -2.03
CA VAL A 86 -2.35 20.37 -2.04
C VAL A 86 -2.08 18.86 -1.94
N GLN A 87 -2.87 18.12 -1.17
CA GLN A 87 -2.72 16.67 -1.04
C GLN A 87 -3.17 15.89 -2.28
N VAL A 88 -4.25 16.31 -2.94
CA VAL A 88 -4.70 15.71 -4.21
C VAL A 88 -3.60 15.81 -5.27
N GLN A 89 -2.87 16.93 -5.28
CA GLN A 89 -1.71 17.11 -6.15
C GLN A 89 -0.53 16.18 -5.80
N SER A 90 -0.51 15.54 -4.62
CA SER A 90 0.53 14.60 -4.24
C SER A 90 0.38 13.25 -4.96
N ALA A 91 1.45 12.82 -5.64
CA ALA A 91 1.54 11.54 -6.34
C ALA A 91 1.71 10.32 -5.40
N ALA A 92 1.62 10.52 -4.08
CA ALA A 92 1.80 9.44 -3.11
C ALA A 92 0.70 8.37 -3.28
N VAL A 93 1.04 7.10 -3.12
CA VAL A 93 0.10 5.97 -3.25
C VAL A 93 -0.01 5.29 -1.90
N VAL A 94 -1.23 5.11 -1.39
CA VAL A 94 -1.47 4.43 -0.10
C VAL A 94 -0.86 3.03 -0.12
N GLY A 95 -0.08 2.71 0.91
CA GLY A 95 0.66 1.46 1.01
C GLY A 95 2.08 1.51 0.46
N GLN A 96 2.50 2.57 -0.23
CA GLN A 96 3.92 2.75 -0.52
C GLN A 96 4.69 2.92 0.80
N ALA A 97 5.84 2.25 0.87
CA ALA A 97 6.73 2.32 2.01
C ALA A 97 8.19 2.27 1.54
N ARG A 98 9.11 2.70 2.39
CA ARG A 98 10.54 2.61 2.14
C ARG A 98 11.21 1.81 3.25
N ASN A 99 11.99 0.80 2.85
CA ASN A 99 12.74 -0.07 3.75
C ASN A 99 11.84 -0.70 4.83
N LEU A 100 10.64 -1.15 4.43
CA LEU A 100 9.71 -1.75 5.37
C LEU A 100 10.20 -3.16 5.72
N THR A 101 10.32 -3.47 7.00
CA THR A 101 10.76 -4.78 7.45
C THR A 101 10.11 -5.21 8.75
N MET A 102 9.96 -6.52 8.91
CA MET A 102 9.54 -7.19 10.13
C MET A 102 10.11 -8.61 10.09
N SER A 103 10.66 -9.11 11.20
CA SER A 103 11.14 -10.48 11.29
C SER A 103 10.67 -11.15 12.58
N VAL A 104 10.37 -12.44 12.48
CA VAL A 104 9.99 -13.31 13.60
C VAL A 104 10.82 -14.57 13.47
N MET A 105 11.86 -14.69 14.30
CA MET A 105 12.83 -15.81 14.23
C MET A 105 12.40 -17.03 15.08
N SER A 106 11.43 -16.83 15.97
CA SER A 106 10.76 -17.87 16.75
C SER A 106 9.30 -17.48 16.88
N ALA A 107 8.39 -18.45 16.80
CA ALA A 107 6.96 -18.17 16.84
C ALA A 107 6.60 -17.33 18.08
N SER A 108 5.89 -16.23 17.85
CA SER A 108 5.63 -15.22 18.87
C SER A 108 4.29 -14.53 18.63
N SER A 109 3.56 -14.21 19.70
CA SER A 109 2.37 -13.35 19.60
C SER A 109 2.74 -11.89 19.31
N THR A 110 4.00 -11.50 19.55
CA THR A 110 4.48 -10.12 19.41
C THR A 110 5.52 -9.99 18.32
N ALA A 111 5.44 -8.92 17.53
CA ALA A 111 6.45 -8.54 16.56
C ALA A 111 6.54 -7.02 16.40
N THR A 112 7.68 -6.54 15.93
CA THR A 112 7.90 -5.12 15.63
C THR A 112 8.10 -4.93 14.14
N LEU A 113 7.33 -4.03 13.54
CA LEU A 113 7.46 -3.62 12.15
C LEU A 113 8.09 -2.23 12.10
N THR A 114 9.09 -2.08 11.24
CA THR A 114 9.80 -0.83 11.03
C THR A 114 9.77 -0.41 9.56
N ALA A 115 9.80 0.90 9.29
CA ALA A 115 9.98 1.47 7.97
C ALA A 115 10.48 2.91 8.07
N ASP A 116 11.23 3.39 7.08
CA ASP A 116 11.66 4.80 7.06
C ASP A 116 10.48 5.73 6.82
N GLU A 117 9.59 5.34 5.91
CA GLU A 117 8.34 6.03 5.65
C GLU A 117 7.23 5.08 5.19
N ILE A 118 5.99 5.40 5.52
CA ILE A 118 4.78 4.71 5.05
C ILE A 118 3.72 5.74 4.67
N ILE A 119 3.13 5.57 3.48
CA ILE A 119 1.98 6.37 3.05
C ILE A 119 0.68 5.70 3.49
N VAL A 120 -0.09 6.40 4.32
CA VAL A 120 -1.43 5.98 4.77
C VAL A 120 -2.49 6.93 4.24
N GLY A 121 -3.73 6.46 4.10
CA GLY A 121 -4.84 7.31 3.68
C GLY A 121 -6.18 6.84 4.22
N ALA A 122 -7.17 7.75 4.23
CA ALA A 122 -8.53 7.42 4.67
C ALA A 122 -9.30 6.60 3.63
N ALA A 123 -8.95 6.76 2.35
CA ALA A 123 -9.47 6.02 1.22
C ALA A 123 -8.43 6.00 0.09
N LEU A 124 -8.59 5.11 -0.88
CA LEU A 124 -7.80 5.14 -2.11
C LEU A 124 -8.10 6.44 -2.88
N GLY A 125 -7.05 7.14 -3.30
CA GLY A 125 -7.19 8.45 -3.95
C GLY A 125 -7.62 9.60 -3.03
N GLY A 126 -7.95 9.33 -1.75
CA GLY A 126 -8.31 10.34 -0.77
C GLY A 126 -7.11 11.01 -0.12
N GLN A 127 -7.37 11.71 0.99
CA GLN A 127 -6.35 12.38 1.81
C GLN A 127 -5.29 11.41 2.31
N LYS A 128 -4.02 11.83 2.22
CA LYS A 128 -2.84 11.00 2.46
C LYS A 128 -1.94 11.61 3.51
N TYR A 129 -1.27 10.74 4.27
CA TYR A 129 -0.33 11.12 5.31
C TYR A 129 0.95 10.31 5.17
N VAL A 130 2.08 10.95 5.44
CA VAL A 130 3.40 10.28 5.46
C VAL A 130 3.77 10.02 6.91
N LEU A 131 3.81 8.75 7.29
CA LEU A 131 4.34 8.33 8.59
C LEU A 131 5.85 8.21 8.44
N LYS A 132 6.62 8.92 9.25
CA LYS A 132 8.09 8.93 9.21
C LYS A 132 8.66 8.13 10.37
N GLN A 133 9.79 7.46 10.15
CA GLN A 133 10.48 6.66 11.17
C GLN A 133 9.52 5.71 11.90
N PHE A 134 8.76 4.96 11.11
CA PHE A 134 7.76 4.05 11.65
C PHE A 134 8.46 2.92 12.38
N SER A 135 8.15 2.75 13.67
CA SER A 135 8.59 1.62 14.48
C SER A 135 7.49 1.33 15.48
N LYS A 136 6.74 0.23 15.24
CA LYS A 136 5.58 -0.13 16.06
C LYS A 136 5.56 -1.61 16.33
N THR A 137 5.25 -1.94 17.57
CA THR A 137 5.04 -3.32 18.03
C THR A 137 3.56 -3.66 17.93
N ILE A 138 3.27 -4.90 17.54
CA ILE A 138 1.93 -5.48 17.52
C ILE A 138 1.93 -6.77 18.34
N ASN A 139 0.87 -7.00 19.11
CA ASN A 139 0.66 -8.20 19.91
C ASN A 139 -0.69 -8.87 19.56
N LEU A 140 -0.64 -10.00 18.86
CA LEU A 140 -1.79 -10.80 18.44
C LEU A 140 -2.62 -11.40 19.59
N ALA A 141 -2.08 -11.41 20.82
CA ALA A 141 -2.82 -11.83 22.01
C ALA A 141 -3.69 -10.71 22.61
N SER A 142 -3.62 -9.50 22.06
CA SER A 142 -4.41 -8.35 22.49
C SER A 142 -5.42 -7.94 21.41
N THR A 143 -6.49 -7.24 21.81
CA THR A 143 -7.49 -6.68 20.91
C THR A 143 -7.48 -5.14 20.99
N GLY A 144 -7.68 -4.47 19.87
CA GLY A 144 -7.64 -3.02 19.74
C GLY A 144 -6.30 -2.50 19.24
N LEU A 145 -5.94 -1.29 19.70
CA LEU A 145 -4.74 -0.59 19.26
C LEU A 145 -3.47 -1.41 19.52
N GLY A 146 -2.70 -1.72 18.47
CA GLY A 146 -1.50 -2.56 18.59
C GLY A 146 -1.79 -4.05 18.74
N GLY A 147 -3.02 -4.50 18.48
CA GLY A 147 -3.42 -5.91 18.52
C GLY A 147 -4.34 -6.31 17.36
N MET A 148 -5.11 -7.37 17.55
CA MET A 148 -6.19 -7.77 16.66
C MET A 148 -7.32 -6.74 16.69
N ASP A 149 -7.95 -6.45 15.57
CA ASP A 149 -9.06 -5.52 15.47
C ASP A 149 -10.30 -6.03 16.21
N THR A 150 -10.51 -7.34 16.15
CA THR A 150 -11.51 -8.06 16.92
C THR A 150 -11.10 -9.52 17.11
N GLY A 151 -11.67 -10.17 18.13
CA GLY A 151 -11.46 -11.59 18.40
C GLY A 151 -10.00 -11.97 18.62
N SER A 152 -9.71 -13.25 18.38
CA SER A 152 -8.36 -13.83 18.48
C SER A 152 -7.75 -14.02 17.10
N ALA A 153 -6.42 -14.00 17.02
CA ALA A 153 -5.71 -14.35 15.79
C ALA A 153 -6.09 -15.77 15.31
N PRO A 154 -6.23 -15.98 13.99
CA PRO A 154 -6.60 -17.29 13.45
C PRO A 154 -5.52 -18.33 13.77
N ALA A 155 -5.91 -19.56 14.06
CA ALA A 155 -4.98 -20.69 14.11
C ALA A 155 -4.70 -21.20 12.70
N SER A 156 -3.42 -21.34 12.33
CA SER A 156 -2.99 -21.83 11.01
C SER A 156 -3.62 -21.05 9.83
N GLY A 157 -3.78 -19.74 9.98
CA GLY A 157 -4.33 -18.84 8.97
C GLY A 157 -3.40 -17.67 8.67
N PHE A 158 -3.97 -16.51 8.32
CA PHE A 158 -3.20 -15.31 8.02
C PHE A 158 -3.79 -14.09 8.74
N VAL A 159 -2.91 -13.16 9.14
CA VAL A 159 -3.31 -11.83 9.61
C VAL A 159 -2.82 -10.77 8.64
N ALA A 160 -3.67 -9.81 8.32
CA ALA A 160 -3.27 -8.59 7.66
C ALA A 160 -2.93 -7.54 8.70
N LEU A 161 -1.75 -6.93 8.58
CA LEU A 161 -1.32 -5.83 9.43
C LEU A 161 -1.51 -4.51 8.69
N TYR A 162 -2.12 -3.56 9.37
CA TYR A 162 -2.32 -2.20 8.90
C TYR A 162 -1.51 -1.23 9.74
N ALA A 163 -0.73 -0.35 9.10
CA ALA A 163 -0.30 0.88 9.74
C ALA A 163 -1.50 1.81 9.80
N ILE A 164 -1.83 2.30 10.99
CA ILE A 164 -2.97 3.19 11.23
C ILE A 164 -2.50 4.53 11.79
N TYR A 165 -3.21 5.60 11.44
CA TYR A 165 -2.87 6.96 11.84
C TYR A 165 -4.08 7.75 12.32
N ASN A 166 -3.87 8.50 13.40
CA ASN A 166 -4.81 9.47 13.95
C ASN A 166 -4.33 10.89 13.57
N PRO A 167 -4.98 11.56 12.60
CA PRO A 167 -4.56 12.89 12.16
C PRO A 167 -4.70 13.99 13.22
N ALA A 168 -5.59 13.81 14.21
CA ALA A 168 -5.82 14.80 15.25
C ALA A 168 -4.70 14.79 16.30
N THR A 169 -4.27 13.60 16.73
CA THR A 169 -3.19 13.43 17.72
C THR A 169 -1.82 13.23 17.11
N GLN A 170 -1.74 13.06 15.79
CA GLN A 170 -0.53 12.76 15.03
C GLN A 170 0.17 11.47 15.49
N THR A 171 -0.61 10.50 15.95
CA THR A 171 -0.07 9.22 16.45
C THR A 171 -0.28 8.09 15.45
N ALA A 172 0.73 7.24 15.32
CA ALA A 172 0.69 6.04 14.49
C ALA A 172 0.75 4.77 15.34
N ALA A 173 0.09 3.71 14.87
CA ALA A 173 0.08 2.39 15.48
C ALA A 173 -0.06 1.29 14.41
N LEU A 174 -0.14 0.03 14.88
CA LEU A 174 -0.52 -1.12 14.05
C LEU A 174 -1.90 -1.64 14.47
N LEU A 175 -2.58 -2.29 13.53
CA LEU A 175 -3.81 -3.04 13.75
C LEU A 175 -3.78 -4.31 12.90
N ALA A 176 -4.06 -5.47 13.50
CA ALA A 176 -4.15 -6.74 12.80
C ALA A 176 -5.62 -7.08 12.53
N THR A 177 -5.91 -7.78 11.43
CA THR A 177 -7.23 -8.38 11.20
C THR A 177 -7.06 -9.74 10.56
N ASN A 178 -8.04 -10.63 10.75
CA ASN A 178 -8.01 -11.96 10.14
C ASN A 178 -8.12 -11.84 8.61
N ALA A 179 -7.11 -12.32 7.89
CA ALA A 179 -7.03 -12.29 6.43
C ALA A 179 -7.58 -13.58 5.78
N ALA A 180 -8.71 -14.09 6.29
CA ALA A 180 -9.42 -15.24 5.70
C ALA A 180 -9.97 -14.94 4.30
N THR A 181 -10.25 -13.66 4.02
CA THR A 181 -10.63 -13.14 2.70
C THR A 181 -9.60 -12.10 2.25
N LYS A 182 -9.66 -11.72 0.97
CA LYS A 182 -8.75 -10.71 0.41
C LYS A 182 -8.90 -9.37 1.14
N GLN A 183 -7.79 -8.88 1.68
CA GLN A 183 -7.71 -7.63 2.43
C GLN A 183 -7.41 -6.45 1.50
N GLY A 184 -8.04 -5.31 1.73
CA GLY A 184 -7.85 -4.09 0.95
C GLY A 184 -6.57 -3.34 1.33
N ASN A 185 -6.10 -2.43 0.46
CA ASN A 185 -4.94 -1.58 0.75
C ASN A 185 -5.20 -0.55 1.86
N VAL A 186 -6.46 -0.22 2.12
CA VAL A 186 -6.95 0.57 3.26
C VAL A 186 -7.80 -0.37 4.10
N TYR A 187 -7.73 -0.25 5.42
CA TYR A 187 -8.53 -1.05 6.35
C TYR A 187 -10.02 -0.80 6.10
N GLY A 188 -10.75 -1.86 5.77
CA GLY A 188 -12.19 -1.82 5.49
C GLY A 188 -13.07 -2.39 6.60
N GLY A 189 -12.48 -2.82 7.72
CA GLY A 189 -13.22 -3.39 8.85
C GLY A 189 -13.90 -2.33 9.71
N ALA A 190 -14.79 -2.77 10.61
CA ALA A 190 -15.57 -1.88 11.47
C ALA A 190 -14.88 -1.50 12.79
N ASN A 191 -13.76 -2.15 13.14
CA ASN A 191 -13.15 -2.07 14.47
C ASN A 191 -11.91 -1.17 14.51
N MET A 192 -11.90 -0.11 13.70
CA MET A 192 -10.81 0.86 13.72
C MET A 192 -10.80 1.63 15.05
N PRO A 193 -9.66 1.70 15.78
CA PRO A 193 -9.59 2.41 17.05
C PRO A 193 -10.01 3.88 16.95
N ALA A 194 -10.63 4.41 18.00
CA ALA A 194 -11.19 5.76 18.01
C ALA A 194 -10.15 6.83 17.62
N GLY A 195 -10.54 7.72 16.69
CA GLY A 195 -9.70 8.81 16.19
C GLY A 195 -8.68 8.39 15.12
N TYR A 196 -8.45 7.10 14.90
CA TYR A 196 -7.68 6.62 13.75
C TYR A 196 -8.59 6.62 12.53
N THR A 197 -8.16 7.29 11.47
CA THR A 197 -8.99 7.48 10.26
C THR A 197 -8.24 7.22 8.96
N ALA A 198 -6.93 7.02 9.02
CA ALA A 198 -6.11 6.67 7.87
C ALA A 198 -5.38 5.35 8.13
N SER A 199 -5.24 4.54 7.09
CA SER A 199 -4.54 3.26 7.18
C SER A 199 -3.83 2.86 5.88
N ALA A 200 -2.92 1.90 5.99
CA ALA A 200 -2.36 1.19 4.86
C ALA A 200 -2.05 -0.26 5.22
N LEU A 201 -2.38 -1.22 4.35
CA LEU A 201 -1.95 -2.61 4.47
C LEU A 201 -0.42 -2.66 4.35
N VAL A 202 0.27 -3.18 5.35
CA VAL A 202 1.74 -3.23 5.41
C VAL A 202 2.28 -4.65 5.45
N ALA A 203 1.51 -5.63 5.90
CA ALA A 203 1.90 -7.03 5.89
C ALA A 203 0.69 -7.95 5.73
N VAL A 204 0.90 -9.14 5.16
CA VAL A 204 0.01 -10.29 5.34
C VAL A 204 0.88 -11.44 5.81
N TRP A 205 0.69 -11.88 7.05
CA TRP A 205 1.63 -12.75 7.77
C TRP A 205 0.94 -14.05 8.23
N PRO A 206 1.54 -15.24 8.05
CA PRO A 206 0.96 -16.51 8.45
C PRO A 206 0.99 -16.69 9.97
N THR A 207 -0.03 -17.36 10.50
CA THR A 207 -0.14 -17.71 11.91
C THR A 207 0.09 -19.21 12.09
N ASN A 208 0.65 -19.61 13.23
CA ASN A 208 0.79 -21.03 13.58
C ASN A 208 -0.51 -21.58 14.21
N ALA A 209 -0.50 -22.86 14.60
CA ALA A 209 -1.65 -23.52 15.23
C ALA A 209 -2.08 -22.88 16.57
N SER A 210 -1.25 -22.05 17.20
CA SER A 210 -1.54 -21.33 18.44
C SER A 210 -1.93 -19.85 18.21
N GLY A 211 -2.13 -19.43 16.94
CA GLY A 211 -2.47 -18.05 16.61
C GLY A 211 -1.32 -17.04 16.79
N GLN A 212 -0.08 -17.52 16.87
CA GLN A 212 1.11 -16.68 16.93
C GLN A 212 1.61 -16.39 15.52
N PHE A 213 2.37 -15.31 15.33
CA PHE A 213 3.11 -15.11 14.09
C PHE A 213 4.01 -16.32 13.84
N ALA A 214 3.91 -16.91 12.65
CA ALA A 214 4.82 -17.95 12.23
C ALA A 214 6.20 -17.36 11.90
N ILE A 215 7.21 -18.24 11.87
CA ILE A 215 8.60 -17.85 11.59
C ILE A 215 8.72 -17.33 10.16
N GLY A 216 9.34 -16.17 10.00
CA GLY A 216 9.55 -15.56 8.69
C GLY A 216 10.13 -14.15 8.76
N ALA A 217 10.39 -13.59 7.59
CA ALA A 217 10.86 -12.22 7.41
C ALA A 217 10.06 -11.54 6.31
N LEU A 218 9.76 -10.26 6.48
CA LEU A 218 9.11 -9.41 5.50
C LEU A 218 10.11 -8.33 5.09
N ASN A 219 10.27 -8.16 3.78
CA ASN A 219 10.91 -7.00 3.18
C ASN A 219 9.93 -6.38 2.18
N ASP A 220 9.52 -5.15 2.45
CA ASP A 220 8.49 -4.42 1.73
C ASP A 220 7.20 -5.26 1.56
N ARG A 221 6.92 -5.74 0.35
CA ARG A 221 5.72 -6.52 0.00
C ARG A 221 5.98 -8.01 -0.11
N THR A 222 7.19 -8.46 0.22
CA THR A 222 7.61 -9.85 0.04
C THR A 222 7.86 -10.51 1.37
N PHE A 223 7.08 -11.54 1.66
CA PHE A 223 7.23 -12.39 2.82
C PHE A 223 8.05 -13.63 2.47
N TYR A 224 9.05 -13.92 3.30
CA TYR A 224 9.95 -15.06 3.22
C TYR A 224 9.69 -15.98 4.42
N MET A 225 9.60 -17.27 4.16
CA MET A 225 9.33 -18.29 5.17
C MET A 225 10.32 -19.45 5.07
N VAL A 226 10.34 -20.27 6.11
CA VAL A 226 10.97 -21.59 6.02
C VAL A 226 10.27 -22.38 4.92
N ARG A 227 11.06 -23.12 4.14
CA ARG A 227 10.55 -23.95 3.06
C ARG A 227 9.56 -25.00 3.59
N LEU A 228 8.32 -24.97 3.10
CA LEU A 228 7.26 -25.92 3.45
C LEU A 228 6.65 -26.58 2.21
N ALA A 229 6.34 -27.87 2.29
CA ALA A 229 5.76 -28.63 1.19
C ALA A 229 4.26 -28.30 1.03
N ALA A 230 3.89 -27.80 -0.15
CA ALA A 230 2.50 -27.65 -0.57
C ALA A 230 1.93 -28.93 -1.20
N LEU A 231 2.80 -29.73 -1.82
CA LEU A 231 2.45 -31.01 -2.43
C LEU A 231 3.59 -32.00 -2.23
N ASN A 232 3.25 -33.24 -1.92
CA ASN A 232 4.14 -34.39 -1.98
C ASN A 232 3.34 -35.56 -2.59
N THR A 233 3.77 -36.06 -3.76
CA THR A 233 3.02 -37.08 -4.51
C THR A 233 3.96 -38.04 -5.21
N ALA A 234 3.50 -39.29 -5.38
CA ALA A 234 4.13 -40.31 -6.21
C ALA A 234 3.29 -40.63 -7.47
N VAL A 235 2.24 -39.85 -7.73
CA VAL A 235 1.32 -40.02 -8.86
C VAL A 235 1.77 -39.14 -10.01
N SER A 236 1.90 -39.73 -11.20
CA SER A 236 2.21 -39.01 -12.44
C SER A 236 1.05 -38.10 -12.84
N ALA A 237 1.37 -36.87 -13.24
CA ALA A 237 0.45 -35.86 -13.74
C ALA A 237 1.04 -35.27 -15.03
N PRO A 238 0.80 -35.87 -16.22
CA PRO A 238 1.42 -35.46 -17.47
C PRO A 238 0.80 -34.19 -18.08
N THR A 239 -0.33 -33.73 -17.55
CA THR A 239 -1.01 -32.49 -17.94
C THR A 239 -1.11 -31.54 -16.75
N LEU A 240 -1.25 -30.25 -17.02
CA LEU A 240 -1.34 -29.21 -15.99
C LEU A 240 -2.47 -29.50 -15.02
N THR A 241 -2.09 -29.90 -13.82
CA THR A 241 -3.00 -30.33 -12.75
C THR A 241 -2.99 -29.28 -11.65
N PRO A 242 -4.15 -28.81 -11.17
CA PRO A 242 -4.20 -27.80 -10.11
C PRO A 242 -3.68 -28.34 -8.78
N VAL A 243 -3.04 -27.47 -8.02
CA VAL A 243 -2.62 -27.69 -6.63
C VAL A 243 -3.08 -26.50 -5.78
N ASN A 244 -3.66 -26.81 -4.61
CA ASN A 244 -4.10 -25.82 -3.64
C ASN A 244 -2.93 -25.39 -2.75
N LEU A 245 -2.70 -24.08 -2.66
CA LEU A 245 -1.64 -23.45 -1.86
C LEU A 245 -2.18 -22.71 -0.63
N ALA A 246 -3.48 -22.78 -0.34
CA ALA A 246 -4.15 -21.93 0.65
C ALA A 246 -3.61 -22.09 2.08
N ALA A 247 -2.96 -23.21 2.41
CA ALA A 247 -2.33 -23.43 3.70
C ALA A 247 -1.03 -22.62 3.89
N LEU A 248 -0.36 -22.21 2.81
CA LEU A 248 0.97 -21.58 2.83
C LEU A 248 0.99 -20.18 2.21
N VAL A 249 -0.02 -19.84 1.41
CA VAL A 249 -0.09 -18.60 0.64
C VAL A 249 -1.40 -17.88 0.95
N PRO A 250 -1.41 -16.58 1.29
CA PRO A 250 -2.63 -15.83 1.56
C PRO A 250 -3.39 -15.49 0.27
N VAL A 251 -4.69 -15.20 0.40
CA VAL A 251 -5.55 -14.73 -0.70
C VAL A 251 -5.02 -13.42 -1.34
N ASN A 252 -4.30 -12.62 -0.57
CA ASN A 252 -3.67 -11.37 -1.02
C ASN A 252 -2.44 -11.57 -1.92
N ALA A 253 -1.87 -12.78 -1.98
CA ALA A 253 -0.67 -13.03 -2.76
C ALA A 253 -0.89 -12.75 -4.26
N ARG A 254 0.06 -12.04 -4.85
CA ARG A 254 0.16 -11.73 -6.29
C ARG A 254 1.24 -12.56 -6.98
N GLU A 255 2.22 -13.03 -6.22
CA GLU A 255 3.27 -13.92 -6.68
C GLU A 255 3.59 -14.92 -5.56
N VAL A 256 3.97 -16.15 -5.92
CA VAL A 256 4.49 -17.16 -5.00
C VAL A 256 5.81 -17.70 -5.56
N PHE A 257 6.72 -18.04 -4.66
CA PHE A 257 8.01 -18.61 -5.03
C PHE A 257 8.45 -19.72 -4.08
N GLY A 258 9.36 -20.54 -4.58
CA GLY A 258 9.87 -21.71 -3.90
C GLY A 258 10.61 -22.62 -4.86
N ASP A 259 10.53 -23.93 -4.65
CA ASP A 259 11.16 -24.91 -5.52
C ASP A 259 10.23 -26.09 -5.79
N ILE A 260 10.36 -26.65 -6.99
CA ILE A 260 9.83 -27.97 -7.28
C ILE A 260 10.99 -28.94 -7.41
N SER A 261 10.80 -30.16 -6.94
CA SER A 261 11.77 -31.24 -7.06
C SER A 261 11.10 -32.54 -7.42
N GLY A 262 11.78 -33.38 -8.19
CA GLY A 262 11.31 -34.73 -8.42
C GLY A 262 12.42 -35.71 -8.75
N ALA A 263 12.08 -36.98 -8.62
CA ALA A 263 12.92 -38.11 -8.97
C ALA A 263 12.10 -39.23 -9.62
N THR A 264 12.76 -40.07 -10.43
CA THR A 264 12.20 -41.29 -10.99
C THR A 264 13.00 -42.53 -10.58
N THR A 265 12.30 -43.67 -10.43
CA THR A 265 12.92 -44.98 -10.17
C THR A 265 13.36 -45.72 -11.44
N GLY A 266 13.17 -45.14 -12.63
CA GLY A 266 13.48 -45.77 -13.93
C GLY A 266 14.97 -45.92 -14.28
N GLY A 267 15.88 -45.65 -13.34
CA GLY A 267 17.34 -45.73 -13.53
C GLY A 267 17.93 -44.57 -14.34
N THR A 268 19.25 -44.62 -14.60
CA THR A 268 20.06 -43.50 -15.11
C THR A 268 19.65 -42.96 -16.49
N SER A 269 18.93 -43.74 -17.29
CA SER A 269 18.43 -43.31 -18.61
C SER A 269 16.99 -42.77 -18.57
N ALA A 270 16.30 -42.88 -17.44
CA ALA A 270 14.97 -42.32 -17.28
C ALA A 270 15.05 -40.80 -17.12
N THR A 271 14.14 -40.09 -17.77
CA THR A 271 13.99 -38.64 -17.59
C THR A 271 12.79 -38.34 -16.73
N ILE A 272 12.83 -37.22 -16.02
CA ILE A 272 11.69 -36.68 -15.29
C ILE A 272 11.41 -35.25 -15.77
N GLN A 273 10.17 -35.03 -16.19
CA GLN A 273 9.65 -33.71 -16.53
C GLN A 273 8.98 -33.11 -15.30
N LEU A 274 9.34 -31.87 -14.98
CA LEU A 274 8.75 -31.10 -13.89
C LEU A 274 8.18 -29.82 -14.48
N ALA A 275 7.02 -29.37 -14.01
CA ALA A 275 6.54 -28.04 -14.33
C ALA A 275 5.77 -27.43 -13.16
N ILE A 276 5.79 -26.10 -13.10
CA ILE A 276 4.88 -25.33 -12.27
C ILE A 276 4.56 -24.00 -12.95
N GLY A 277 3.29 -23.61 -12.93
CA GLY A 277 2.79 -22.40 -13.56
C GLY A 277 1.54 -21.84 -12.91
N ALA A 278 1.16 -20.64 -13.34
CA ALA A 278 0.10 -19.86 -12.70
C ALA A 278 -1.35 -20.27 -13.08
N ASN A 279 -1.52 -21.09 -14.11
CA ASN A 279 -2.82 -21.55 -14.62
C ASN A 279 -2.67 -22.80 -15.52
N SER A 280 -3.78 -23.28 -16.07
CA SER A 280 -3.83 -24.39 -17.04
C SER A 280 -3.19 -24.08 -18.40
N SER A 281 -2.62 -22.90 -18.60
CA SER A 281 -1.82 -22.51 -19.78
C SER A 281 -0.33 -22.33 -19.43
N ASN A 282 0.08 -22.68 -18.21
CA ASN A 282 1.43 -22.53 -17.69
C ASN A 282 2.00 -21.10 -17.75
N ILE A 283 1.15 -20.07 -17.61
CA ILE A 283 1.59 -18.67 -17.65
C ILE A 283 2.64 -18.40 -16.58
N GLY A 284 3.75 -17.75 -16.98
CA GLY A 284 4.88 -17.43 -16.10
C GLY A 284 5.59 -18.65 -15.52
N GLY A 285 5.23 -19.86 -15.96
CA GLY A 285 5.72 -21.10 -15.41
C GLY A 285 7.06 -21.55 -15.99
N ILE A 286 7.57 -22.63 -15.42
CA ILE A 286 8.78 -23.34 -15.86
C ILE A 286 8.43 -24.79 -16.20
N ASN A 287 9.17 -25.40 -17.13
CA ASN A 287 8.96 -26.80 -17.54
C ASN A 287 10.30 -27.51 -17.88
N PRO A 288 11.23 -27.67 -16.92
CA PRO A 288 12.46 -28.38 -17.18
C PRO A 288 12.27 -29.90 -17.25
N THR A 289 13.20 -30.55 -17.94
CA THR A 289 13.35 -32.02 -17.94
C THR A 289 14.74 -32.36 -17.44
N TYR A 290 14.83 -33.32 -16.52
CA TYR A 290 16.07 -33.77 -15.91
C TYR A 290 16.33 -35.25 -16.17
N SER A 291 17.59 -35.67 -16.10
CA SER A 291 17.93 -37.09 -16.04
C SER A 291 17.80 -37.58 -14.60
N SER A 292 16.91 -38.55 -14.37
CA SER A 292 16.61 -39.21 -13.08
C SER A 292 16.08 -38.32 -11.95
N VAL A 293 16.77 -37.23 -11.58
CA VAL A 293 16.46 -36.34 -10.46
C VAL A 293 16.64 -34.89 -10.86
N GLY A 294 15.75 -34.01 -10.40
CA GLY A 294 15.81 -32.59 -10.69
C GLY A 294 15.21 -31.73 -9.59
N GLN A 295 15.72 -30.51 -9.47
CA GLN A 295 15.16 -29.47 -8.63
C GLN A 295 15.36 -28.12 -9.30
N VAL A 296 14.38 -27.24 -9.18
CA VAL A 296 14.42 -25.91 -9.79
C VAL A 296 13.63 -24.91 -8.95
N TYR A 297 14.17 -23.69 -8.86
CA TYR A 297 13.47 -22.56 -8.27
C TYR A 297 12.37 -22.05 -9.20
N TYR A 298 11.24 -21.64 -8.64
CA TYR A 298 10.19 -20.97 -9.38
C TYR A 298 9.77 -19.67 -8.69
N LYS A 299 9.31 -18.72 -9.50
CA LYS A 299 8.53 -17.56 -9.06
C LYS A 299 7.44 -17.32 -10.09
N ILE A 300 6.18 -17.51 -9.70
CA ILE A 300 5.04 -17.45 -10.60
C ILE A 300 4.01 -16.42 -10.09
N PRO A 301 3.27 -15.75 -10.98
CA PRO A 301 2.15 -14.90 -10.58
C PRO A 301 0.98 -15.73 -10.05
N MET A 302 0.15 -15.15 -9.19
CA MET A 302 -1.10 -15.73 -8.70
C MET A 302 -2.27 -15.20 -9.53
N VAL A 303 -2.61 -15.91 -10.62
CA VAL A 303 -3.74 -15.57 -11.49
C VAL A 303 -5.06 -15.99 -10.84
N THR A 304 -5.11 -17.20 -10.30
CA THR A 304 -6.19 -17.66 -9.43
C THR A 304 -5.66 -17.66 -8.00
N PRO A 305 -6.35 -17.01 -7.04
CA PRO A 305 -5.88 -16.97 -5.65
C PRO A 305 -5.54 -18.36 -5.12
N GLN A 306 -4.37 -18.48 -4.51
CA GLN A 306 -3.92 -19.68 -3.78
C GLN A 306 -3.91 -20.97 -4.63
N THR A 307 -3.83 -20.89 -5.95
CA THR A 307 -3.79 -22.06 -6.83
C THR A 307 -2.61 -21.98 -7.78
N ALA A 308 -1.85 -23.06 -7.89
CA ALA A 308 -0.83 -23.26 -8.93
C ALA A 308 -1.17 -24.51 -9.74
N TRP A 309 -0.46 -24.74 -10.85
CA TRP A 309 -0.64 -25.91 -11.71
C TRP A 309 0.70 -26.56 -11.95
N TYR A 310 0.76 -27.88 -11.92
CA TYR A 310 2.01 -28.64 -12.08
C TYR A 310 1.90 -29.72 -13.13
N ILE A 311 3.07 -30.14 -13.64
CA ILE A 311 3.27 -31.38 -14.39
C ILE A 311 4.36 -32.16 -13.66
N VAL A 312 4.15 -33.46 -13.53
CA VAL A 312 5.21 -34.42 -13.23
C VAL A 312 5.01 -35.65 -14.09
N SER A 313 6.00 -36.01 -14.88
CA SER A 313 5.97 -37.25 -15.68
C SER A 313 7.36 -37.85 -15.82
N THR A 314 7.45 -39.15 -16.07
CA THR A 314 8.72 -39.83 -16.32
C THR A 314 8.60 -40.78 -17.50
N THR A 315 9.70 -41.01 -18.22
CA THR A 315 9.75 -41.95 -19.35
C THR A 315 9.76 -43.42 -18.92
N SER A 316 10.17 -43.72 -17.68
CA SER A 316 10.20 -45.06 -17.10
C SER A 316 10.22 -44.98 -15.58
N GLY A 317 9.70 -46.00 -14.88
CA GLY A 317 9.65 -46.05 -13.42
C GLY A 317 8.49 -45.24 -12.80
N THR A 318 8.56 -45.07 -11.48
CA THR A 318 7.60 -44.30 -10.67
C THR A 318 8.14 -42.91 -10.36
N VAL A 319 7.27 -41.91 -10.26
CA VAL A 319 7.66 -40.55 -9.89
C VAL A 319 7.65 -40.37 -8.37
N SER A 320 8.49 -39.46 -7.88
CA SER A 320 8.32 -38.77 -6.60
C SER A 320 8.44 -37.27 -6.87
N PHE A 321 7.49 -36.47 -6.43
CA PHE A 321 7.42 -35.05 -6.75
C PHE A 321 6.99 -34.22 -5.54
N GLN A 322 7.62 -33.08 -5.37
CA GLN A 322 7.31 -32.11 -4.34
C GLN A 322 7.22 -30.70 -4.91
N ILE A 323 6.26 -29.95 -4.38
CA ILE A 323 6.18 -28.50 -4.55
C ILE A 323 6.40 -27.90 -3.17
N ASN A 324 7.44 -27.08 -3.04
CA ASN A 324 7.75 -26.37 -1.82
C ASN A 324 7.54 -24.87 -2.01
N VAL A 325 6.95 -24.22 -1.01
CA VAL A 325 6.79 -22.75 -0.95
C VAL A 325 7.83 -22.19 0.01
N ALA A 326 8.51 -21.12 -0.42
CA ALA A 326 9.48 -20.38 0.37
C ALA A 326 9.06 -18.92 0.63
N GLY A 327 7.98 -18.44 0.01
CA GLY A 327 7.42 -17.13 0.26
C GLY A 327 6.47 -16.64 -0.81
N TYR A 328 6.01 -15.39 -0.65
CA TYR A 328 5.07 -14.74 -1.56
C TYR A 328 5.21 -13.21 -1.56
N THR A 329 4.73 -12.57 -2.63
CA THR A 329 4.54 -11.11 -2.73
C THR A 329 3.04 -10.79 -2.70
N PHE A 330 2.60 -9.70 -2.05
CA PHE A 330 1.17 -9.31 -1.93
C PHE A 330 0.86 -7.87 -2.37
#